data_AF-A0ABD2N607-F1
#
_entry.id   AF-A0ABD2N607-F1
#
_cell.length_a   1.000
_cell.length_b   1.000
_cell.length_c   1.000
_cell.angle_alpha   90.00
_cell.angle_beta   90.00
_cell.angle_gamma   90.00
#
_symmetry.space_group_name_H-M   'P 1'
#
loop_
_entity.id
_entity.type
_entity.pdbx_description
1 polymer ?
#
loop_
_entity_poly.entity_id
_entity_poly.type
_entity_poly.pdbx_seq_one_letter_code
_entity_poly.pdbx_strand_id
1 'polypeptide(L)'
;MSQRHYSLISDVKTCRGPNCEYLVQAVMREKLSSVQTFKKLSQTKWGTDLLKDNTVLRTYHEAIEQNLNLTKTNTIEKKLYKTQKVIMDAAKDTLGEEKRERNGNWFDGQCEEAIQYENRARENMMTRNT
;
A
#
# COMPACT_ATOMS: atom_id res chain seq x y z
N MET A 1 -10.81 34.59 -12.37
CA MET A 1 -10.34 33.19 -12.41
C MET A 1 -9.26 33.07 -13.48
N SER A 2 -8.12 32.47 -13.18
CA SER A 2 -6.92 32.47 -14.05
C SER A 2 -7.13 31.59 -15.29
N GLN A 3 -6.93 32.14 -16.49
CA GLN A 3 -7.03 31.47 -17.81
C GLN A 3 -6.15 30.19 -17.93
N ARG A 4 -5.16 30.00 -17.05
CA ARG A 4 -4.23 28.85 -17.10
C ARG A 4 -4.90 27.49 -16.88
N HIS A 5 -6.06 27.43 -16.24
CA HIS A 5 -6.70 26.15 -15.91
C HIS A 5 -7.59 25.62 -17.04
N TYR A 6 -8.03 26.47 -17.97
CA TYR A 6 -8.94 26.07 -19.05
C TYR A 6 -8.25 25.21 -20.11
N SER A 7 -6.96 25.44 -20.38
CA SER A 7 -6.18 24.68 -21.37
C SER A 7 -5.75 23.29 -20.90
N LEU A 8 -6.02 22.92 -19.64
CA LEU A 8 -5.71 21.59 -19.10
C LEU A 8 -6.74 20.54 -19.51
N ILE A 9 -7.98 20.98 -19.76
CA ILE A 9 -9.09 20.10 -20.14
C ILE A 9 -9.07 19.95 -21.67
N SER A 10 -8.94 18.71 -22.13
CA SER A 10 -8.81 18.37 -23.55
C SER A 10 -10.07 17.78 -24.16
N ASP A 11 -10.92 17.15 -23.35
CA ASP A 11 -12.17 16.54 -23.79
C ASP A 11 -13.15 16.47 -22.62
N VAL A 12 -14.44 16.67 -22.89
CA VAL A 12 -15.52 16.58 -21.89
C VAL A 12 -16.72 15.91 -22.54
N LYS A 13 -17.20 14.83 -21.95
CA LYS A 13 -18.39 14.11 -22.40
C LYS A 13 -19.28 13.69 -21.24
N THR A 14 -20.58 13.63 -21.50
CA THR A 14 -21.54 13.05 -20.57
C THR A 14 -21.60 11.54 -20.77
N CYS A 15 -21.62 10.79 -19.68
CA CYS A 15 -21.69 9.34 -19.65
C CYS A 15 -22.81 8.93 -18.71
N ARG A 16 -23.41 7.76 -18.97
CA ARG A 16 -24.39 7.18 -18.05
C ARG A 16 -23.63 6.31 -17.04
N GLY A 17 -23.76 6.61 -15.77
CA GLY A 17 -23.24 5.80 -14.68
C GLY A 17 -24.02 4.48 -14.52
N PRO A 18 -23.49 3.53 -13.73
CA PRO A 18 -24.09 2.20 -13.51
C PRO A 18 -25.55 2.27 -13.05
N ASN A 19 -25.87 3.30 -12.25
CA ASN A 19 -27.18 3.53 -11.63
C ASN A 19 -27.98 4.66 -12.32
N CYS A 20 -27.76 4.88 -13.62
CA CYS A 20 -28.48 5.90 -14.42
C CYS A 20 -28.23 7.36 -14.01
N GLU A 21 -27.22 7.63 -13.19
CA GLU A 21 -26.73 8.97 -12.91
C GLU A 21 -25.96 9.51 -14.13
N TYR A 22 -26.14 10.79 -14.47
CA TYR A 22 -25.34 11.43 -15.51
C TYR A 22 -23.98 11.79 -14.92
N LEU A 23 -22.94 11.09 -15.37
CA LEU A 23 -21.55 11.40 -15.03
C LEU A 23 -20.94 12.31 -16.10
N VAL A 24 -20.09 13.23 -15.68
CA VAL A 24 -19.26 14.02 -16.59
C VAL A 24 -17.86 13.43 -16.58
N GLN A 25 -17.42 12.93 -17.73
CA GLN A 25 -16.05 12.48 -17.92
C GLN A 25 -15.26 13.60 -18.59
N ALA A 26 -14.20 14.07 -17.93
CA ALA A 26 -13.26 15.04 -18.50
C ALA A 26 -11.86 14.42 -18.63
N VAL A 27 -11.19 14.65 -19.76
CA VAL A 27 -9.79 14.28 -19.97
C VAL A 27 -8.92 15.50 -19.68
N MET A 28 -8.13 15.42 -18.62
CA MET A 28 -7.28 16.49 -18.14
C MET A 28 -5.80 16.10 -18.23
N ARG A 29 -4.94 17.03 -18.68
CA ARG A 29 -3.49 16.86 -18.68
C ARG A 29 -2.85 17.82 -17.69
N GLU A 30 -2.62 17.35 -16.47
CA GLU A 30 -1.85 18.10 -15.48
C GLU A 30 -0.37 17.66 -15.48
N LYS A 31 0.52 18.64 -15.42
CA LYS A 31 1.93 18.39 -15.09
C LYS A 31 2.02 18.24 -13.58
N LEU A 32 2.00 16.99 -13.10
CA LEU A 32 2.34 16.70 -11.71
C LEU A 32 3.79 17.10 -11.44
N SER A 33 4.05 17.72 -10.28
CA SER A 33 5.40 18.10 -9.90
C SER A 33 6.27 16.84 -9.75
N SER A 34 7.36 16.78 -10.51
CA SER A 34 8.30 15.65 -10.48
C SER A 34 9.14 15.57 -9.20
N VAL A 35 8.87 16.44 -8.23
CA VAL A 35 9.55 16.49 -6.93
C VAL A 35 9.30 15.20 -6.14
N GLN A 36 8.19 14.50 -6.37
CA GLN A 36 7.88 13.22 -5.72
C GLN A 36 8.40 11.99 -6.49
N THR A 37 8.93 12.18 -7.71
CA THR A 37 9.47 11.08 -8.54
C THR A 37 10.88 10.64 -8.15
N PHE A 38 11.50 11.25 -7.12
CA PHE A 38 12.64 10.61 -6.48
C PHE A 38 12.17 9.24 -6.01
N LYS A 39 12.61 8.19 -6.72
CA LYS A 39 12.37 6.79 -6.38
C LYS A 39 12.59 6.66 -4.88
N LYS A 40 11.50 6.58 -4.11
CA LYS A 40 11.59 6.06 -2.76
C LYS A 40 12.18 4.68 -2.96
N LEU A 41 13.45 4.51 -2.56
CA LEU A 41 14.01 3.20 -2.33
C LEU A 41 12.95 2.46 -1.54
N SER A 42 12.33 1.46 -2.15
CA SER A 42 11.20 0.77 -1.57
C SER A 42 11.68 0.21 -0.25
N GLN A 43 11.23 0.81 0.86
CA GLN A 43 11.56 0.30 2.17
C GLN A 43 10.86 -1.05 2.31
N THR A 44 11.65 -2.09 2.58
CA THR A 44 11.14 -3.42 2.89
C THR A 44 10.22 -3.31 4.10
N LYS A 45 8.97 -3.77 3.94
CA LYS A 45 8.05 -3.93 5.08
C LYS A 45 8.38 -5.27 5.73
N TRP A 46 8.69 -5.26 7.01
CA TRP A 46 8.94 -6.48 7.78
C TRP A 46 7.64 -6.95 8.43
N GLY A 47 7.45 -8.26 8.55
CA GLY A 47 6.28 -8.87 9.19
C GLY A 47 6.28 -8.67 10.71
N THR A 48 6.15 -7.44 11.19
CA THR A 48 6.23 -7.11 12.63
C THR A 48 5.12 -7.74 13.46
N ASP A 49 4.04 -8.20 12.84
CA ASP A 49 2.98 -8.94 13.53
C ASP A 49 3.47 -10.27 14.12
N LEU A 50 4.51 -10.88 13.53
CA LEU A 50 5.11 -12.11 14.03
C LEU A 50 5.81 -11.91 15.38
N LEU A 51 6.23 -10.68 15.71
CA LEU A 51 6.82 -10.34 17.02
C LEU A 51 5.80 -10.39 18.17
N LYS A 52 4.49 -10.50 17.87
CA LYS A 52 3.48 -10.75 18.91
C LYS A 52 3.61 -12.14 19.50
N ASP A 53 4.22 -13.08 18.78
CA ASP A 53 4.58 -14.39 19.30
C ASP A 53 5.89 -14.30 20.09
N ASN A 54 5.82 -14.62 21.39
CA ASN A 54 6.97 -14.61 22.30
C ASN A 54 8.08 -15.56 21.84
N THR A 55 7.77 -16.63 21.12
CA THR A 55 8.78 -17.56 20.62
C THR A 55 9.61 -16.92 19.52
N VAL A 56 8.96 -16.24 18.57
CA VAL A 56 9.59 -15.52 17.46
C VAL A 56 10.37 -14.30 17.97
N LEU A 57 9.84 -13.62 18.98
CA LEU A 57 10.56 -12.52 19.64
C LEU A 57 11.86 -13.01 20.28
N ARG A 58 11.82 -14.17 20.96
CA ARG A 58 13.01 -14.73 21.60
C ARG A 58 14.05 -15.16 20.58
N THR A 59 13.67 -15.84 19.51
CA THR A 59 14.61 -16.26 18.45
C THR A 59 15.25 -15.08 17.75
N TYR A 60 14.49 -14.00 17.50
CA TYR A 60 15.01 -12.76 16.96
C TYR A 60 16.03 -12.08 17.88
N HIS A 61 15.73 -12.01 19.18
CA HIS A 61 16.66 -11.48 20.18
C HIS A 61 17.95 -12.31 20.25
N GLU A 62 17.84 -13.63 20.33
CA GLU A 62 18.99 -14.55 20.36
C GLU A 62 19.86 -14.38 19.10
N ALA A 63 19.25 -14.25 17.92
CA ALA A 63 19.97 -14.03 16.66
C ALA A 63 20.74 -12.70 16.64
N ILE A 64 20.16 -11.64 17.20
CA ILE A 64 20.84 -10.33 17.31
C ILE A 64 22.02 -10.41 18.28
N GLU A 65 21.82 -10.98 19.47
CA GLU A 65 22.85 -11.04 20.51
C GLU A 65 24.07 -11.87 20.07
N GLN A 66 23.83 -13.02 19.44
CA GLN A 66 24.90 -13.88 18.92
C GLN A 66 25.76 -13.14 17.88
N ASN A 67 25.14 -12.41 16.97
CA ASN A 67 25.83 -11.73 15.88
C ASN A 67 26.47 -10.39 16.28
N LEU A 68 25.93 -9.70 17.29
CA LEU A 68 26.53 -8.48 17.84
C LEU A 68 27.82 -8.76 18.61
N ASN A 69 27.85 -9.83 19.42
CA ASN A 69 29.01 -10.19 20.25
C ASN A 69 30.28 -10.50 19.42
N LEU A 70 30.11 -10.86 18.14
CA LEU A 70 31.21 -11.15 17.21
C LEU A 70 31.88 -9.88 16.63
N THR A 71 31.35 -8.69 16.90
CA THR A 71 31.79 -7.45 16.23
C THR A 71 32.72 -6.57 17.09
N LYS A 72 33.96 -7.04 17.30
CA LYS A 72 35.06 -6.21 17.83
C LYS A 72 35.67 -5.36 16.70
N THR A 73 35.03 -4.26 16.31
CA THR A 73 35.59 -3.29 15.33
C THR A 73 35.98 -1.96 15.99
N ASN A 74 37.02 -1.31 15.47
CA ASN A 74 37.67 -0.17 16.16
C ASN A 74 37.12 1.22 15.80
N THR A 75 36.27 1.36 14.76
CA THR A 75 35.74 2.66 14.32
C THR A 75 34.23 2.73 14.47
N ILE A 76 33.70 3.85 14.98
CA ILE A 76 32.27 4.05 15.28
C ILE A 76 31.38 3.84 14.05
N GLU A 77 31.75 4.40 12.90
CA GLU A 77 30.99 4.25 11.65
C GLU A 77 30.86 2.78 11.21
N LYS A 78 31.96 2.03 11.32
CA LYS A 78 31.98 0.60 11.00
C LYS A 78 31.16 -0.24 11.99
N LYS A 79 31.08 0.19 13.26
CA LYS A 79 30.20 -0.43 14.25
C LYS A 79 28.74 -0.20 13.88
N LEU A 80 28.34 1.05 13.61
CA LEU A 80 26.97 1.38 13.24
C LEU A 80 26.50 0.64 11.99
N TYR A 81 27.33 0.62 10.95
CA TYR A 81 27.04 -0.12 9.72
C TYR A 81 26.85 -1.63 9.98
N LYS A 82 27.73 -2.24 10.80
CA LYS A 82 27.61 -3.66 11.16
C LYS A 82 26.37 -3.94 12.02
N THR A 83 26.09 -3.11 13.03
CA THR A 83 24.90 -3.25 13.87
C THR A 83 23.63 -3.18 13.03
N GLN A 84 23.55 -2.20 12.12
CA GLN A 84 22.43 -2.09 11.19
C GLN A 84 22.27 -3.35 10.34
N LYS A 85 23.39 -3.87 9.80
CA LYS A 85 23.38 -5.08 8.99
C LYS A 85 22.91 -6.30 9.78
N VAL A 86 23.41 -6.50 10.99
CA VAL A 86 23.00 -7.61 11.87
C VAL A 86 21.50 -7.57 12.17
N ILE A 87 20.96 -6.38 12.47
CA ILE A 87 19.52 -6.20 12.71
C ILE A 87 18.71 -6.53 11.45
N MET A 88 19.16 -6.07 10.28
CA MET A 88 18.48 -6.36 9.00
C MET A 88 18.53 -7.84 8.63
N ASP A 89 19.69 -8.50 8.82
CA ASP A 89 19.86 -9.92 8.51
C ASP A 89 19.01 -10.77 9.47
N ALA A 90 19.03 -10.47 10.78
CA ALA A 90 18.17 -11.14 11.76
C ALA A 90 16.68 -10.95 11.45
N ALA A 91 16.26 -9.75 11.05
CA ALA A 91 14.88 -9.48 10.68
C ALA A 91 14.47 -10.26 9.42
N LYS A 92 15.39 -10.41 8.48
CA LYS A 92 15.15 -11.20 7.27
C LYS A 92 14.96 -12.67 7.56
N ASP A 93 15.76 -13.22 8.48
CA ASP A 93 15.73 -14.64 8.81
C ASP A 93 14.53 -15.01 9.71
N THR A 94 14.10 -14.12 10.61
CA THR A 94 13.00 -14.43 11.55
C THR A 94 11.64 -13.86 11.17
N LEU A 95 11.58 -12.64 10.64
CA LEU A 95 10.31 -11.94 10.35
C LEU A 95 9.90 -12.08 8.89
N GLY A 96 10.88 -12.21 7.99
CA GLY A 96 10.63 -12.24 6.55
C GLY A 96 10.04 -10.93 6.01
N GLU A 97 9.95 -10.84 4.68
CA GLU A 97 9.42 -9.67 4.00
C GLU A 97 7.90 -9.76 3.86
N GLU A 98 7.20 -8.72 4.30
CA GLU A 98 5.76 -8.59 4.11
C GLU A 98 5.50 -7.88 2.77
N LYS A 99 4.76 -8.56 1.88
CA LYS A 99 4.35 -7.94 0.61
C LYS A 99 3.35 -6.84 0.91
N ARG A 100 3.67 -5.63 0.45
CA ARG A 100 2.73 -4.52 0.53
C ARG A 100 1.63 -4.72 -0.52
N GLU A 101 0.46 -5.14 -0.07
CA GLU A 101 -0.69 -5.25 -0.95
C GLU A 101 -1.19 -3.86 -1.35
N ARG A 102 -1.39 -3.67 -2.65
CA ARG A 102 -1.98 -2.44 -3.18
C ARG A 102 -3.48 -2.51 -2.90
N ASN A 103 -3.98 -1.55 -2.13
CA ASN A 103 -5.40 -1.40 -1.82
C ASN A 103 -5.99 -2.57 -0.99
N GLY A 104 -5.29 -3.12 0.01
CA GLY A 104 -5.82 -4.26 0.79
C GLY A 104 -7.15 -4.01 1.51
N ASN A 105 -7.42 -2.76 1.93
CA ASN A 105 -8.59 -2.41 2.77
C ASN A 105 -9.50 -1.33 2.15
N TRP A 106 -9.36 -1.00 0.87
CA TRP A 106 -10.20 0.05 0.26
C TRP A 106 -11.63 -0.40 -0.07
N PHE A 107 -11.85 -1.71 -0.13
CA PHE A 107 -13.12 -2.34 -0.44
C PHE A 107 -13.43 -3.29 0.70
N ASP A 108 -14.27 -2.83 1.64
CA ASP A 108 -14.65 -3.59 2.81
C ASP A 108 -15.90 -4.45 2.53
N GLY A 109 -16.24 -5.32 3.48
CA GLY A 109 -17.42 -6.18 3.37
C GLY A 109 -18.72 -5.37 3.31
N GLN A 110 -18.77 -4.17 3.87
CA GLN A 110 -19.98 -3.33 3.84
C GLN A 110 -20.22 -2.77 2.44
N CYS A 111 -19.17 -2.33 1.75
CA CYS A 111 -19.23 -1.93 0.35
C CYS A 111 -19.67 -3.10 -0.54
N GLU A 112 -19.15 -4.31 -0.28
CA GLU A 112 -19.55 -5.51 -1.02
C GLU A 112 -21.03 -5.85 -0.81
N GLU A 113 -21.50 -5.87 0.43
CA GLU A 113 -22.89 -6.15 0.78
C GLU A 113 -23.87 -5.15 0.13
N ALA A 114 -23.54 -3.85 0.17
CA ALA A 114 -24.38 -2.81 -0.44
C ALA A 114 -24.53 -3.00 -1.96
N ILE A 115 -23.43 -3.31 -2.65
CA ILE A 115 -23.43 -3.57 -4.10
C ILE A 115 -24.22 -4.84 -4.42
N GLN A 116 -24.04 -5.91 -3.64
CA GLN A 116 -24.78 -7.15 -3.82
C GLN A 116 -26.29 -6.96 -3.60
N TYR A 117 -26.68 -6.17 -2.60
CA TYR A 117 -28.09 -5.85 -2.35
C TYR A 117 -28.72 -5.12 -3.55
N GLU A 118 -28.04 -4.09 -4.06
CA GLU A 118 -28.53 -3.32 -5.21
C GLU A 118 -28.64 -4.18 -6.48
N ASN A 119 -27.64 -5.03 -6.74
CA ASN A 119 -27.66 -5.96 -7.87
C ASN A 119 -28.82 -6.97 -7.78
N ARG A 120 -29.08 -7.55 -6.60
CA ARG A 120 -30.22 -8.47 -6.39
C ARG A 120 -31.56 -7.76 -6.60
N ALA A 121 -31.71 -6.54 -6.10
CA ALA A 121 -32.92 -5.75 -6.32
C ALA A 121 -33.15 -5.46 -7.81
N ARG A 122 -32.07 -5.16 -8.55
CA ARG A 122 -32.11 -4.94 -10.00
C ARG A 122 -32.46 -6.22 -10.76
N GLU A 123 -31.86 -7.36 -10.42
CA GLU A 123 -32.20 -8.66 -11.01
C GLU A 123 -33.69 -8.98 -10.81
N ASN A 124 -34.18 -8.85 -9.58
CA ASN A 124 -35.59 -9.06 -9.25
C ASN A 124 -36.53 -8.17 -10.06
N MET A 125 -36.14 -6.92 -10.33
CA MET A 125 -36.90 -6.01 -11.19
C MET A 125 -36.89 -6.46 -12.66
N MET A 126 -35.73 -6.87 -13.19
CA MET A 126 -35.56 -7.28 -14.59
C MET A 126 -36.26 -8.61 -14.90
N THR A 127 -36.31 -9.53 -13.94
CA THR A 127 -36.97 -10.84 -14.10
C THR A 127 -38.47 -10.78 -13.81
N ARG A 128 -38.99 -9.64 -13.36
CA ARG A 128 -40.42 -9.44 -13.14
C ARG A 128 -41.08 -9.28 -14.52
N ASN A 129 -41.58 -10.39 -15.07
CA ASN A 129 -42.44 -10.36 -16.27
C ASN A 129 -43.63 -9.44 -16.01
N THR A 130 -43.63 -8.26 -16.62
CA THR A 130 -44.84 -7.53 -17.01
C THR A 130 -45.32 -8.03 -18.35
#